data_AF-A0A2M7F0G0-F1
#
_entry.id   AF-A0A2M7F0G0-F1
#
_cell.length_a   1.000
_cell.length_b   1.000
_cell.length_c   1.000
_cell.angle_alpha   90.00
_cell.angle_beta   90.00
_cell.angle_gamma   90.00
#
_symmetry.space_group_name_H-M   'P 1'
#
loop_
_entity.id
_entity.type
_entity.pdbx_description
1 polymer ?
#
loop_
_entity_poly.entity_id
_entity_poly.type
_entity_poly.pdbx_seq_one_letter_code
_entity_poly.pdbx_strand_id
1 'polypeptide(L)'
;MKQHETMRNPRRTRHLRQGGAGIAMRREGLDGRLDHLLTPHITAHGARRARRIAVACFGQCGPLPCVSIPLAQARDGGKTFLIDRSVSGLSCWRCNPCSTPQVPRFLPRPGDDLRPPGDDDLRPPGDLASSVPQGKRPAKTRRNFLMTTQAIHPLSPRLAHCPDGLPRAAYLDADWFAREMTTIFARHWVMVGRLKDIAPGTMRRVRVGAAEVVLCRSAEGDLSAFHNQCRHRGAELCRGEVEPLGRLLSCPYHAWAYAVQDGRLVSTAFAKPTDDFLPGEHGLLPLALKVWAGFVLLSAADTPPDICSDVPLTTLDNWPMEHLVTGHRHSVELACNWKVFWENYSECLHCPGIHPELSDLVPVYRKGLMAAPEALGWTPDAREEAHLKPGSDSWTLTGTPCGPVFAGLSAKERAAGHSFVTLWPSAYVVAHVDYVRAVRLIPVAPERTRLIAEWYFAPETLARPGFDAAEVAAFAKIVLAQDTEAAEMTQRGMTSPTFIQARLMPEEYEIHRFQQWILNEMENPS
;
A
#
# COMPACT_ATOMS: atom_id res chain seq x y z
N MET A 1 50.42 -8.44 31.57
CA MET A 1 49.87 -7.68 32.72
C MET A 1 51.00 -6.83 33.28
N LYS A 2 50.93 -5.48 33.16
CA LYS A 2 52.00 -4.51 33.54
C LYS A 2 53.33 -4.68 32.74
N GLN A 3 54.17 -3.66 32.54
CA GLN A 3 54.00 -2.21 32.72
C GLN A 3 54.79 -1.40 31.66
N HIS A 4 54.62 -0.06 31.66
CA HIS A 4 55.27 0.89 30.76
C HIS A 4 56.80 0.97 30.92
N GLU A 5 57.47 1.43 29.87
CA GLU A 5 58.47 2.50 29.99
C GLU A 5 58.39 3.47 28.80
N THR A 6 59.13 4.59 28.82
CA THR A 6 58.93 5.74 27.91
C THR A 6 60.25 6.41 27.50
N MET A 7 60.32 7.04 26.31
CA MET A 7 60.66 8.47 26.11
C MET A 7 61.15 8.87 24.69
N ARG A 8 60.90 10.15 24.36
CA ARG A 8 61.71 11.11 23.54
C ARG A 8 61.91 10.89 22.02
N ASN A 9 61.18 11.70 21.26
CA ASN A 9 61.52 12.26 19.95
C ASN A 9 62.33 13.57 20.12
N PRO A 10 63.31 13.89 19.24
CA PRO A 10 63.64 15.29 18.99
C PRO A 10 63.87 15.71 17.50
N ARG A 11 63.16 16.78 17.08
CA ARG A 11 63.47 17.75 15.99
C ARG A 11 63.28 17.23 14.55
N ARG A 12 62.56 17.88 13.61
CA ARG A 12 62.46 19.30 13.13
C ARG A 12 63.66 19.85 12.36
N THR A 13 63.44 20.09 11.06
CA THR A 13 64.06 21.15 10.23
C THR A 13 62.97 21.85 9.38
N ARG A 14 63.28 23.00 8.76
CA ARG A 14 62.35 23.91 8.06
C ARG A 14 62.97 24.44 6.76
N HIS A 15 62.18 24.54 5.70
CA HIS A 15 62.27 25.51 4.58
C HIS A 15 60.83 25.69 4.05
N LEU A 16 60.22 26.85 3.73
CA LEU A 16 60.62 28.20 3.30
C LEU A 16 61.25 28.20 1.88
N ARG A 17 60.78 28.98 0.89
CA ARG A 17 59.86 30.15 0.91
C ARG A 17 59.33 30.52 -0.50
N GLN A 18 58.11 31.08 -0.56
CA GLN A 18 57.60 32.14 -1.50
C GLN A 18 57.60 31.99 -3.04
N GLY A 19 56.57 32.61 -3.67
CA GLY A 19 56.49 32.93 -5.11
C GLY A 19 55.33 32.26 -5.86
N GLY A 20 54.37 32.95 -6.51
CA GLY A 20 54.03 34.38 -6.42
C GLY A 20 53.77 35.12 -7.75
N ALA A 21 52.84 34.67 -8.59
CA ALA A 21 52.30 35.45 -9.72
C ALA A 21 50.91 34.91 -10.14
N GLY A 22 50.10 35.73 -10.81
CA GLY A 22 48.81 35.33 -11.39
C GLY A 22 48.59 35.94 -12.77
N ILE A 23 47.92 35.21 -13.67
CA ILE A 23 47.52 35.66 -15.01
C ILE A 23 46.08 35.21 -15.24
N ALA A 24 45.28 36.02 -15.94
CA ALA A 24 43.87 35.74 -16.24
C ALA A 24 43.63 35.53 -17.74
N MET A 25 42.76 34.56 -18.07
CA MET A 25 42.00 34.49 -19.32
C MET A 25 40.56 34.19 -18.91
N ARG A 26 39.60 35.11 -19.11
CA ARG A 26 38.87 35.40 -20.36
C ARG A 26 38.05 34.22 -20.87
N ARG A 27 36.74 34.46 -21.01
CA ARG A 27 35.79 33.64 -21.75
C ARG A 27 36.08 33.73 -23.25
N GLU A 28 35.89 32.62 -23.96
CA GLU A 28 35.19 32.61 -25.25
C GLU A 28 34.27 31.37 -25.29
N GLY A 29 33.35 31.35 -26.24
CA GLY A 29 32.44 30.24 -26.50
C GLY A 29 31.53 30.58 -27.68
N LEU A 30 31.20 29.60 -28.52
CA LEU A 30 30.32 29.73 -29.67
C LEU A 30 29.79 28.34 -30.11
N ASP A 31 28.81 28.37 -31.02
CA ASP A 31 28.10 27.30 -31.73
C ASP A 31 28.94 26.06 -32.14
N GLY A 32 28.37 24.88 -32.41
CA GLY A 32 26.96 24.49 -32.59
C GLY A 32 26.68 23.91 -33.98
N ARG A 33 25.68 23.01 -34.10
CA ARG A 33 25.29 22.22 -35.31
C ARG A 33 26.28 21.10 -35.69
N LEU A 34 25.90 19.96 -36.29
CA LEU A 34 24.60 19.24 -36.30
C LEU A 34 24.83 17.90 -35.51
N ASP A 35 24.16 16.74 -35.62
CA ASP A 35 23.00 16.16 -36.35
C ASP A 35 22.57 14.89 -35.54
N HIS A 36 21.56 14.04 -35.83
CA HIS A 36 20.65 13.86 -36.98
C HIS A 36 19.28 13.26 -36.57
N LEU A 37 18.54 12.79 -37.58
CA LEU A 37 17.22 12.15 -37.59
C LEU A 37 17.06 10.84 -36.79
N LEU A 38 15.87 10.68 -36.15
CA LEU A 38 14.97 9.55 -36.43
C LEU A 38 13.53 9.84 -35.93
N THR A 39 12.55 9.79 -36.83
CA THR A 39 11.11 9.97 -36.51
C THR A 39 10.31 8.93 -37.30
N PRO A 40 9.39 8.15 -36.68
CA PRO A 40 8.61 7.14 -37.39
C PRO A 40 7.52 7.77 -38.26
N HIS A 41 7.34 7.24 -39.48
CA HIS A 41 6.23 7.61 -40.36
C HIS A 41 4.91 7.00 -39.88
N ILE A 42 3.84 7.80 -39.86
CA ILE A 42 2.46 7.32 -39.89
C ILE A 42 1.83 7.80 -41.20
N THR A 43 1.39 6.87 -42.05
CA THR A 43 0.66 7.16 -43.28
C THR A 43 -0.84 7.17 -43.02
N ALA A 44 -1.58 8.07 -43.68
CA ALA A 44 -3.01 8.26 -43.42
C ALA A 44 -3.85 8.35 -44.71
N HIS A 45 -4.75 7.38 -44.89
CA HIS A 45 -5.86 7.39 -45.85
C HIS A 45 -7.06 6.72 -45.18
N GLY A 46 -8.24 7.33 -45.02
CA GLY A 46 -8.58 8.75 -45.19
C GLY A 46 -10.12 8.99 -45.27
N ALA A 47 -10.54 10.24 -45.01
CA ALA A 47 -11.88 10.80 -45.33
C ALA A 47 -13.13 10.22 -44.61
N ARG A 48 -14.22 10.98 -44.34
CA ARG A 48 -14.52 12.44 -44.40
C ARG A 48 -15.84 12.74 -43.66
N ARG A 49 -15.86 13.83 -42.86
CA ARG A 49 -16.98 14.77 -42.48
C ARG A 49 -16.79 15.18 -41.01
N ALA A 50 -16.37 16.40 -40.66
CA ALA A 50 -17.00 17.73 -40.84
C ALA A 50 -18.25 17.92 -39.94
N ARG A 51 -18.40 19.01 -39.16
CA ARG A 51 -17.83 20.38 -39.28
C ARG A 51 -17.45 21.02 -37.92
N ARG A 52 -16.58 22.04 -38.00
CA ARG A 52 -16.55 23.37 -37.31
C ARG A 52 -17.52 23.55 -36.12
N ILE A 53 -17.13 24.20 -35.01
CA ILE A 53 -16.72 25.62 -34.93
C ILE A 53 -15.34 25.80 -34.26
N ALA A 54 -14.64 26.87 -34.64
CA ALA A 54 -13.50 27.41 -33.90
C ALA A 54 -13.62 28.94 -33.79
N VAL A 55 -13.32 29.49 -32.61
CA VAL A 55 -12.90 30.87 -32.38
C VAL A 55 -11.79 30.79 -31.33
N ALA A 56 -10.72 31.57 -31.51
CA ALA A 56 -9.59 31.63 -30.59
C ALA A 56 -9.29 33.09 -30.25
N CYS A 57 -8.68 33.34 -29.09
CA CYS A 57 -7.86 34.53 -28.87
C CYS A 57 -6.81 34.29 -27.77
N PHE A 58 -5.70 35.01 -27.86
CA PHE A 58 -4.59 35.01 -26.91
C PHE A 58 -4.84 35.99 -25.75
N GLY A 59 -4.15 35.79 -24.62
CA GLY A 59 -4.00 36.78 -23.55
C GLY A 59 -3.12 36.26 -22.41
N GLN A 60 -2.07 37.00 -22.04
CA GLN A 60 -1.17 36.70 -20.91
C GLN A 60 -1.28 37.79 -19.81
N CYS A 61 -0.71 37.47 -18.65
CA CYS A 61 -0.28 38.39 -17.57
C CYS A 61 -1.34 38.99 -16.63
N GLY A 62 -0.97 39.04 -15.33
CA GLY A 62 -1.52 40.00 -14.35
C GLY A 62 -2.28 39.39 -13.18
N PRO A 63 -1.90 39.68 -11.90
CA PRO A 63 -2.64 39.21 -10.73
C PRO A 63 -3.72 40.20 -10.23
N LEU A 64 -4.68 39.64 -9.48
CA LEU A 64 -5.59 40.20 -8.46
C LEU A 64 -5.59 41.73 -8.23
N PRO A 65 -6.80 42.31 -8.06
CA PRO A 65 -7.28 42.49 -6.68
C PRO A 65 -8.67 41.88 -6.41
N CYS A 66 -9.02 41.83 -5.12
CA CYS A 66 -10.28 41.29 -4.63
C CYS A 66 -11.51 42.08 -5.13
N VAL A 67 -12.54 41.38 -5.59
CA VAL A 67 -13.87 41.94 -5.86
C VAL A 67 -14.89 41.27 -4.96
N SER A 68 -15.65 42.07 -4.20
CA SER A 68 -16.68 41.60 -3.28
C SER A 68 -17.88 41.04 -4.04
N ILE A 69 -18.26 39.79 -3.75
CA ILE A 69 -19.50 39.19 -4.30
C ILE A 69 -20.70 39.73 -3.50
N PRO A 70 -21.72 40.35 -4.13
CA PRO A 70 -22.92 40.77 -3.43
C PRO A 70 -23.80 39.58 -3.03
N LEU A 71 -24.19 39.52 -1.76
CA LEU A 71 -25.15 38.54 -1.26
C LEU A 71 -26.56 38.85 -1.78
N ALA A 72 -27.13 37.95 -2.57
CA ALA A 72 -28.54 38.01 -2.96
C ALA A 72 -29.45 37.75 -1.75
N GLN A 73 -30.37 38.67 -1.47
CA GLN A 73 -31.35 38.48 -0.40
C GLN A 73 -32.55 37.68 -0.89
N ALA A 74 -32.70 36.45 -0.41
CA ALA A 74 -34.00 35.79 -0.34
C ALA A 74 -34.70 36.22 0.96
N ARG A 75 -36.01 36.49 0.91
CA ARG A 75 -36.84 36.77 2.08
C ARG A 75 -37.90 35.69 2.25
N ASP A 76 -37.91 35.04 3.40
CA ASP A 76 -39.13 34.52 4.04
C ASP A 76 -38.91 34.45 5.57
N GLY A 77 -39.98 34.30 6.36
CA GLY A 77 -39.91 34.00 7.79
C GLY A 77 -39.26 35.09 8.66
N GLY A 78 -39.94 36.22 8.87
CA GLY A 78 -39.37 37.37 9.58
C GLY A 78 -38.96 37.13 11.05
N LYS A 79 -37.65 37.22 11.33
CA LYS A 79 -37.05 37.56 12.63
C LYS A 79 -35.63 38.09 12.44
N THR A 80 -35.30 39.22 13.06
CA THR A 80 -33.96 39.84 12.97
C THR A 80 -33.06 39.31 14.08
N PHE A 81 -31.87 38.81 13.73
CA PHE A 81 -30.81 38.49 14.68
C PHE A 81 -29.48 39.06 14.18
N LEU A 82 -28.69 39.61 15.11
CA LEU A 82 -27.37 40.17 14.83
C LEU A 82 -26.34 39.04 14.76
N ILE A 83 -25.48 39.07 13.75
CA ILE A 83 -24.29 38.21 13.68
C ILE A 83 -23.11 39.00 14.24
N ASP A 84 -22.65 38.63 15.42
CA ASP A 84 -21.32 39.02 15.89
C ASP A 84 -20.26 38.02 15.36
N ARG A 85 -19.04 38.52 15.14
CA ARG A 85 -17.85 37.76 14.77
C ARG A 85 -16.66 38.37 15.51
N SER A 86 -16.17 37.74 16.58
CA SER A 86 -14.73 37.67 16.89
C SER A 86 -14.39 36.85 18.16
N VAL A 87 -13.08 36.64 18.34
CA VAL A 87 -12.38 36.28 19.60
C VAL A 87 -12.58 34.85 20.17
N SER A 88 -11.63 33.99 19.80
CA SER A 88 -10.93 32.94 20.57
C SER A 88 -11.56 32.27 21.81
N GLY A 89 -11.32 30.95 21.91
CA GLY A 89 -10.33 30.49 22.92
C GLY A 89 -10.75 29.39 23.88
N LEU A 90 -9.80 28.47 24.11
CA LEU A 90 -9.61 27.59 25.27
C LEU A 90 -10.69 26.54 25.61
N SER A 91 -10.19 25.32 25.83
CA SER A 91 -10.91 24.17 26.39
C SER A 91 -11.22 24.35 27.88
N CYS A 92 -12.35 23.79 28.34
CA CYS A 92 -12.52 23.37 29.73
C CYS A 92 -13.14 21.97 29.81
N TRP A 93 -12.85 21.25 30.89
CA TRP A 93 -13.18 19.84 31.11
C TRP A 93 -14.41 19.67 32.04
N ARG A 94 -15.14 18.55 31.91
CA ARG A 94 -16.21 18.03 32.82
C ARG A 94 -17.46 18.93 32.93
N CYS A 95 -18.70 18.46 32.72
CA CYS A 95 -19.34 17.26 33.27
C CYS A 95 -20.51 16.77 32.38
N ASN A 96 -20.80 15.47 32.46
CA ASN A 96 -22.09 14.86 32.07
C ASN A 96 -22.92 14.68 33.36
N PRO A 97 -24.27 14.71 33.34
CA PRO A 97 -25.00 13.48 32.98
C PRO A 97 -26.32 13.67 32.20
N CYS A 98 -26.75 12.58 31.55
CA CYS A 98 -28.13 12.17 31.29
C CYS A 98 -29.11 13.16 30.62
N SER A 99 -29.29 13.00 29.30
CA SER A 99 -30.61 13.10 28.64
C SER A 99 -30.61 12.29 27.34
N THR A 100 -31.41 11.22 27.28
CA THR A 100 -31.62 10.42 26.05
C THR A 100 -32.84 10.93 25.28
N PRO A 101 -32.70 11.36 24.00
CA PRO A 101 -33.85 11.63 23.14
C PRO A 101 -34.52 10.31 22.77
N GLN A 102 -35.78 10.11 23.18
CA GLN A 102 -36.55 8.92 22.79
C GLN A 102 -37.03 9.07 21.34
N VAL A 103 -36.64 8.13 20.47
CA VAL A 103 -37.22 7.99 19.13
C VAL A 103 -38.56 7.24 19.23
N PRO A 104 -39.68 7.78 18.74
CA PRO A 104 -40.97 7.10 18.80
C PRO A 104 -40.99 5.84 17.93
N ARG A 105 -40.91 4.65 18.55
CA ARG A 105 -41.17 3.38 17.88
C ARG A 105 -42.68 3.19 17.69
N PHE A 106 -43.17 3.39 16.47
CA PHE A 106 -44.49 2.91 16.09
C PHE A 106 -44.49 1.38 15.99
N LEU A 107 -45.24 0.73 16.87
CA LEU A 107 -45.52 -0.71 16.80
C LEU A 107 -46.78 -0.93 15.94
N PRO A 108 -46.74 -1.80 14.91
CA PRO A 108 -47.95 -2.19 14.19
C PRO A 108 -48.83 -3.06 15.10
N ARG A 109 -50.15 -2.86 15.03
CA ARG A 109 -51.14 -3.80 15.58
C ARG A 109 -51.51 -4.83 14.52
N PRO A 110 -51.78 -6.10 14.89
CA PRO A 110 -52.21 -7.13 13.95
C PRO A 110 -53.73 -7.06 13.69
N GLY A 111 -54.14 -7.54 12.50
CA GLY A 111 -55.54 -7.74 12.12
C GLY A 111 -56.11 -6.66 11.20
N ASP A 112 -56.18 -6.97 9.90
CA ASP A 112 -57.47 -7.17 9.22
C ASP A 112 -57.24 -7.84 7.86
N ASP A 113 -58.10 -8.80 7.52
CA ASP A 113 -57.99 -9.65 6.32
C ASP A 113 -58.83 -9.03 5.18
N LEU A 114 -58.18 -8.49 4.13
CA LEU A 114 -58.84 -7.99 2.93
C LEU A 114 -58.12 -8.44 1.65
N ARG A 115 -58.64 -9.50 1.04
CA ARG A 115 -58.29 -9.88 -0.34
C ARG A 115 -59.06 -9.00 -1.33
N PRO A 116 -58.44 -8.50 -2.41
CA PRO A 116 -59.20 -8.08 -3.58
C PRO A 116 -59.82 -9.31 -4.27
N PRO A 117 -60.99 -9.18 -4.92
CA PRO A 117 -61.57 -10.25 -5.73
C PRO A 117 -60.77 -10.45 -7.03
N GLY A 118 -60.98 -11.60 -7.69
CA GLY A 118 -60.56 -11.82 -9.07
C GLY A 118 -61.73 -11.63 -10.02
N ASP A 119 -61.44 -11.18 -11.25
CA ASP A 119 -62.38 -11.16 -12.37
C ASP A 119 -62.07 -12.31 -13.34
N ASP A 120 -63.11 -13.00 -13.79
CA ASP A 120 -63.08 -14.04 -14.81
C ASP A 120 -63.46 -13.49 -16.21
N ASP A 121 -63.21 -14.31 -17.24
CA ASP A 121 -63.79 -14.27 -18.59
C ASP A 121 -63.76 -12.97 -19.42
N LEU A 122 -62.79 -12.89 -20.35
CA LEU A 122 -63.02 -12.30 -21.68
C LEU A 122 -62.44 -13.17 -22.81
N ARG A 123 -63.34 -13.88 -23.50
CA ARG A 123 -63.24 -14.41 -24.88
C ARG A 123 -64.34 -13.71 -25.70
N PRO A 124 -64.29 -13.59 -27.06
CA PRO A 124 -63.88 -14.63 -28.03
C PRO A 124 -63.22 -14.00 -29.30
N PRO A 125 -63.39 -14.47 -30.57
CA PRO A 125 -63.64 -15.82 -31.13
C PRO A 125 -62.62 -16.24 -32.24
N GLY A 126 -62.72 -17.49 -32.71
CA GLY A 126 -62.61 -17.80 -34.15
C GLY A 126 -61.26 -18.27 -34.72
N ASP A 127 -61.20 -19.52 -35.17
CA ASP A 127 -60.07 -20.11 -35.88
C ASP A 127 -59.96 -19.70 -37.36
N LEU A 128 -58.73 -19.69 -37.89
CA LEU A 128 -58.46 -20.08 -39.28
C LEU A 128 -57.25 -21.02 -39.31
N ALA A 129 -57.47 -22.25 -39.79
CA ALA A 129 -56.48 -23.31 -39.74
C ALA A 129 -55.53 -23.33 -40.94
N SER A 130 -54.25 -23.60 -40.70
CA SER A 130 -53.29 -24.06 -41.72
C SER A 130 -52.61 -25.34 -41.25
N SER A 131 -52.79 -26.43 -41.99
CA SER A 131 -52.32 -27.76 -41.61
C SER A 131 -50.87 -27.98 -42.03
N VAL A 132 -50.00 -28.28 -41.05
CA VAL A 132 -48.61 -28.73 -41.27
C VAL A 132 -48.43 -30.10 -40.59
N PRO A 133 -47.90 -31.14 -41.26
CA PRO A 133 -47.80 -32.47 -40.68
C PRO A 133 -46.90 -32.53 -39.44
N GLN A 134 -47.43 -33.00 -38.31
CA GLN A 134 -46.63 -33.29 -37.12
C GLN A 134 -45.80 -34.57 -37.32
N GLY A 135 -44.62 -34.42 -37.92
CA GLY A 135 -43.58 -35.46 -37.83
C GLY A 135 -43.25 -35.72 -36.36
N LYS A 136 -43.37 -36.98 -35.92
CA LYS A 136 -43.10 -37.40 -34.53
C LYS A 136 -41.65 -37.06 -34.16
N ARG A 137 -41.42 -35.94 -33.48
CA ARG A 137 -40.13 -35.64 -32.86
C ARG A 137 -39.82 -36.76 -31.87
N PRO A 138 -38.63 -37.39 -31.92
CA PRO A 138 -38.26 -38.37 -30.91
C PRO A 138 -38.29 -37.68 -29.55
N ALA A 139 -38.83 -38.37 -28.54
CA ALA A 139 -38.89 -37.84 -27.19
C ALA A 139 -37.46 -37.48 -26.76
N LYS A 140 -37.17 -36.18 -26.58
CA LYS A 140 -35.92 -35.73 -25.98
C LYS A 140 -35.93 -36.22 -24.54
N THR A 141 -35.30 -37.37 -24.30
CA THR A 141 -34.94 -37.82 -22.96
C THR A 141 -34.28 -36.63 -22.28
N ARG A 142 -34.87 -36.19 -21.16
CA ARG A 142 -34.13 -35.32 -20.23
C ARG A 142 -32.96 -36.15 -19.75
N ARG A 143 -31.81 -36.00 -20.40
CA ARG A 143 -30.53 -36.25 -19.75
C ARG A 143 -30.51 -35.29 -18.57
N ASN A 144 -30.87 -35.80 -17.40
CA ASN A 144 -30.42 -35.21 -16.17
C ASN A 144 -28.90 -35.21 -16.28
N PHE A 145 -28.33 -34.03 -16.56
CA PHE A 145 -27.00 -33.73 -16.11
C PHE A 145 -27.09 -33.75 -14.58
N LEU A 146 -26.92 -34.95 -14.02
CA LEU A 146 -26.28 -35.09 -12.74
C LEU A 146 -24.90 -34.48 -12.93
N MET A 147 -24.80 -33.16 -12.73
CA MET A 147 -23.58 -32.61 -12.20
C MET A 147 -23.33 -33.38 -10.90
N THR A 148 -22.39 -34.30 -10.94
CA THR A 148 -21.69 -34.73 -9.73
C THR A 148 -20.96 -33.50 -9.22
N THR A 149 -21.68 -32.67 -8.45
CA THR A 149 -21.13 -31.51 -7.77
C THR A 149 -20.05 -32.03 -6.84
N GLN A 150 -18.80 -31.93 -7.28
CA GLN A 150 -17.65 -32.38 -6.50
C GLN A 150 -17.68 -31.60 -5.19
N ALA A 151 -17.79 -32.30 -4.06
CA ALA A 151 -18.06 -31.67 -2.79
C ALA A 151 -16.89 -30.74 -2.40
N ILE A 152 -17.22 -29.62 -1.77
CA ILE A 152 -16.23 -28.81 -1.05
C ILE A 152 -15.76 -29.65 0.14
N HIS A 153 -14.45 -29.86 0.27
CA HIS A 153 -13.90 -30.61 1.38
C HIS A 153 -14.03 -29.81 2.70
N PRO A 154 -14.26 -30.42 3.88
CA PRO A 154 -14.36 -29.68 5.15
C PRO A 154 -13.09 -28.93 5.59
N LEU A 155 -11.96 -29.15 4.92
CA LEU A 155 -10.70 -28.39 5.09
C LEU A 155 -10.42 -27.41 3.93
N SER A 156 -11.37 -27.25 3.00
CA SER A 156 -11.31 -26.19 1.99
C SER A 156 -11.59 -24.86 2.68
N PRO A 157 -10.82 -23.79 2.40
CA PRO A 157 -11.01 -22.50 3.07
C PRO A 157 -12.17 -21.68 2.50
N ARG A 158 -12.80 -22.15 1.42
CA ARG A 158 -13.84 -21.44 0.66
C ARG A 158 -15.07 -21.13 1.51
N LEU A 159 -15.64 -19.94 1.31
CA LEU A 159 -16.80 -19.48 2.06
C LEU A 159 -18.04 -20.34 1.78
N ALA A 160 -18.72 -20.79 2.84
CA ALA A 160 -19.94 -21.61 2.73
C ALA A 160 -21.16 -20.86 2.13
N HIS A 161 -21.04 -19.55 1.95
CA HIS A 161 -22.00 -18.68 1.27
C HIS A 161 -21.24 -17.48 0.69
N CYS A 162 -21.88 -16.72 -0.19
CA CYS A 162 -21.42 -15.39 -0.59
C CYS A 162 -21.82 -14.36 0.48
N PRO A 163 -20.91 -13.76 1.28
CA PRO A 163 -21.24 -12.64 2.15
C PRO A 163 -21.25 -11.31 1.36
N ASP A 164 -21.68 -10.24 2.03
CA ASP A 164 -21.42 -8.88 1.56
C ASP A 164 -20.00 -8.43 1.96
N GLY A 165 -19.38 -7.60 1.14
CA GLY A 165 -18.09 -6.97 1.44
C GLY A 165 -18.25 -5.67 2.24
N LEU A 166 -17.15 -4.92 2.44
CA LEU A 166 -17.22 -3.62 3.12
C LEU A 166 -18.15 -2.62 2.39
N PRO A 167 -18.80 -1.70 3.13
CA PRO A 167 -19.64 -0.66 2.55
C PRO A 167 -18.82 0.36 1.76
N ARG A 168 -19.43 0.98 0.74
CA ARG A 168 -18.83 2.04 -0.11
C ARG A 168 -18.07 3.12 0.67
N ALA A 169 -18.59 3.52 1.83
CA ALA A 169 -17.96 4.45 2.75
C ALA A 169 -16.50 4.09 3.07
N ALA A 170 -16.19 2.80 3.23
CA ALA A 170 -14.86 2.33 3.61
C ALA A 170 -13.77 2.67 2.58
N TYR A 171 -14.13 2.82 1.30
CA TYR A 171 -13.18 3.06 0.21
C TYR A 171 -13.09 4.54 -0.20
N LEU A 172 -13.95 5.41 0.31
CA LEU A 172 -14.13 6.78 -0.16
C LEU A 172 -14.16 7.85 0.95
N ASP A 173 -14.71 7.53 2.13
CA ASP A 173 -14.96 8.53 3.16
C ASP A 173 -13.67 8.90 3.91
N ALA A 174 -13.37 10.20 3.95
CA ALA A 174 -12.14 10.72 4.57
C ALA A 174 -12.06 10.39 6.08
N ASP A 175 -13.18 10.41 6.79
CA ASP A 175 -13.25 10.07 8.22
C ASP A 175 -13.04 8.57 8.47
N TRP A 176 -13.46 7.71 7.54
CA TRP A 176 -13.17 6.27 7.62
C TRP A 176 -11.67 6.02 7.44
N PHE A 177 -11.07 6.60 6.40
CA PHE A 177 -9.62 6.54 6.19
C PHE A 177 -8.82 7.10 7.37
N ALA A 178 -9.24 8.23 7.96
CA ALA A 178 -8.61 8.82 9.14
C ALA A 178 -8.66 7.90 10.37
N ARG A 179 -9.76 7.15 10.54
CA ARG A 179 -9.86 6.08 11.55
C ARG A 179 -8.90 4.93 11.24
N GLU A 180 -8.87 4.41 10.01
CA GLU A 180 -7.92 3.35 9.62
C GLU A 180 -6.46 3.73 9.88
N MET A 181 -6.10 5.00 9.65
CA MET A 181 -4.74 5.50 9.91
C MET A 181 -4.40 5.60 11.41
N THR A 182 -5.39 5.67 12.31
CA THR A 182 -5.18 5.80 13.77
C THR A 182 -5.44 4.49 14.53
N THR A 183 -6.39 3.65 14.11
CA THR A 183 -6.68 2.37 14.78
C THR A 183 -5.95 1.18 14.17
N ILE A 184 -5.62 1.21 12.86
CA ILE A 184 -4.89 0.11 12.21
C ILE A 184 -3.41 0.48 12.06
N PHE A 185 -3.08 1.42 11.16
CA PHE A 185 -1.69 1.67 10.75
C PHE A 185 -0.80 2.36 11.81
N ALA A 186 -1.39 2.95 12.86
CA ALA A 186 -0.62 3.47 13.99
C ALA A 186 -0.38 2.41 15.08
N ARG A 187 -1.25 1.39 15.19
CA ARG A 187 -1.17 0.34 16.22
C ARG A 187 -0.38 -0.89 15.76
N HIS A 188 -0.58 -1.32 14.51
CA HIS A 188 0.09 -2.50 13.94
C HIS A 188 1.47 -2.20 13.38
N TRP A 189 2.25 -3.25 13.12
CA TRP A 189 3.62 -3.15 12.60
C TRP A 189 3.65 -2.76 11.12
N VAL A 190 4.15 -1.56 10.83
CA VAL A 190 4.34 -1.03 9.48
C VAL A 190 5.77 -1.27 9.01
N MET A 191 5.95 -2.01 7.90
CA MET A 191 7.26 -2.22 7.30
C MET A 191 7.74 -0.97 6.54
N VAL A 192 8.86 -0.38 7.00
CA VAL A 192 9.37 0.89 6.43
C VAL A 192 10.55 0.71 5.45
N GLY A 193 11.17 -0.48 5.40
CA GLY A 193 12.18 -0.85 4.41
C GLY A 193 13.21 -1.85 4.93
N ARG A 194 14.29 -2.10 4.18
CA ARG A 194 15.43 -2.93 4.63
C ARG A 194 16.36 -2.13 5.56
N LEU A 195 16.92 -2.80 6.57
CA LEU A 195 17.97 -2.24 7.43
C LEU A 195 19.22 -1.83 6.64
N LYS A 196 19.60 -2.62 5.63
CA LYS A 196 20.77 -2.33 4.77
C LYS A 196 20.60 -1.08 3.90
N ASP A 197 19.36 -0.69 3.60
CA ASP A 197 19.05 0.48 2.77
C ASP A 197 19.01 1.78 3.61
N ILE A 198 19.35 1.71 4.90
CA ILE A 198 19.51 2.83 5.83
C ILE A 198 20.99 2.90 6.21
N ALA A 199 21.71 3.90 5.70
CA ALA A 199 23.14 4.05 5.97
C ALA A 199 23.39 4.45 7.44
N PRO A 200 24.42 3.92 8.12
CA PRO A 200 24.86 4.42 9.42
C PRO A 200 25.19 5.93 9.36
N GLY A 201 24.89 6.66 10.42
CA GLY A 201 25.05 8.12 10.47
C GLY A 201 24.03 8.88 9.61
N THR A 202 22.83 8.32 9.38
CA THR A 202 21.74 9.01 8.66
C THR A 202 20.41 8.94 9.42
N MET A 203 19.50 9.86 9.08
CA MET A 203 18.10 9.82 9.47
C MET A 203 17.22 9.86 8.22
N ARG A 204 16.15 9.06 8.21
CA ARG A 204 15.19 8.95 7.10
C ARG A 204 13.80 9.35 7.58
N ARG A 205 13.06 10.14 6.79
CA ARG A 205 11.64 10.37 7.02
C ARG A 205 10.83 9.20 6.47
N VAL A 206 10.00 8.59 7.31
CA VAL A 206 9.07 7.50 7.00
C VAL A 206 7.68 7.84 7.54
N ARG A 207 6.66 7.05 7.19
CA ARG A 207 5.28 7.25 7.65
C ARG A 207 4.75 5.99 8.35
N VAL A 208 4.05 6.18 9.46
CA VAL A 208 3.35 5.14 10.23
C VAL A 208 1.94 5.66 10.52
N GLY A 209 0.93 5.10 9.87
CA GLY A 209 -0.42 5.67 9.84
C GLY A 209 -0.42 7.12 9.35
N ALA A 210 -1.06 8.01 10.11
CA ALA A 210 -1.05 9.45 9.82
C ALA A 210 0.23 10.18 10.27
N ALA A 211 1.14 9.52 10.99
CA ALA A 211 2.32 10.16 11.56
C ALA A 211 3.52 10.14 10.60
N GLU A 212 4.13 11.32 10.40
CA GLU A 212 5.51 11.42 9.89
C GLU A 212 6.49 11.07 11.02
N VAL A 213 7.49 10.26 10.69
CA VAL A 213 8.40 9.61 11.63
C VAL A 213 9.84 9.81 11.15
N VAL A 214 10.75 10.11 12.07
CA VAL A 214 12.19 10.14 11.80
C VAL A 214 12.81 8.84 12.31
N LEU A 215 13.27 8.02 11.36
CA LEU A 215 13.99 6.77 11.61
C LEU A 215 15.50 7.07 11.54
N CYS A 216 16.16 7.00 12.69
CA CYS A 216 17.58 7.25 12.85
C CYS A 216 18.38 5.95 12.76
N ARG A 217 19.60 6.04 12.19
CA ARG A 217 20.64 5.04 12.36
C ARG A 217 21.94 5.70 12.82
N SER A 218 22.45 5.31 13.98
CA SER A 218 23.69 5.86 14.56
C SER A 218 24.91 5.55 13.67
N ALA A 219 26.06 6.17 13.95
CA ALA A 219 27.30 5.85 13.23
C ALA A 219 27.81 4.43 13.59
N GLU A 220 27.49 4.03 14.82
CA GLU A 220 27.74 2.71 15.43
C GLU A 220 26.81 1.64 14.84
N GLY A 221 25.65 2.04 14.29
CA GLY A 221 24.74 1.21 13.49
C GLY A 221 23.38 0.94 14.14
N ASP A 222 23.17 1.36 15.39
CA ASP A 222 21.93 1.24 16.17
C ASP A 222 20.77 1.96 15.49
N LEU A 223 19.54 1.47 15.72
CA LEU A 223 18.32 2.12 15.25
C LEU A 223 17.55 2.80 16.40
N SER A 224 16.91 3.91 16.09
CA SER A 224 15.85 4.51 16.91
C SER A 224 14.83 5.20 16.01
N ALA A 225 13.58 5.31 16.46
CA ALA A 225 12.51 5.95 15.72
C ALA A 225 11.70 6.87 16.63
N PHE A 226 11.37 8.05 16.13
CA PHE A 226 10.59 9.06 16.84
C PHE A 226 9.57 9.71 15.91
N HIS A 227 8.49 10.26 16.47
CA HIS A 227 7.65 11.19 15.72
C HIS A 227 8.51 12.35 15.19
N ASN A 228 8.32 12.74 13.92
CA ASN A 228 9.12 13.77 13.25
C ASN A 228 8.71 15.19 13.68
N GLN A 229 8.70 15.45 14.99
CA GLN A 229 8.12 16.64 15.59
C GLN A 229 8.96 17.13 16.78
N CYS A 230 9.52 18.33 16.65
CA CYS A 230 10.21 19.02 17.74
C CYS A 230 9.23 19.43 18.84
N ARG A 231 9.44 18.90 20.07
CA ARG A 231 8.66 19.16 21.30
C ARG A 231 8.71 20.61 21.84
N HIS A 232 9.27 21.55 21.08
CA HIS A 232 9.20 23.00 21.35
C HIS A 232 7.97 23.63 20.67
N ARG A 233 7.90 23.57 19.34
CA ARG A 233 6.91 24.28 18.49
C ARG A 233 6.45 23.45 17.28
N GLY A 234 6.54 22.13 17.35
CA GLY A 234 5.97 21.21 16.36
C GLY A 234 6.72 21.06 15.04
N ALA A 235 7.87 21.73 14.85
CA ALA A 235 8.60 21.71 13.58
C ALA A 235 9.22 20.34 13.26
N GLU A 236 9.25 19.99 11.97
CA GLU A 236 9.92 18.79 11.45
C GLU A 236 11.40 18.75 11.85
N LEU A 237 11.89 17.54 12.12
CA LEU A 237 13.27 17.26 12.52
C LEU A 237 14.11 16.82 11.30
N CYS A 238 13.55 15.92 10.50
CA CYS A 238 14.03 15.55 9.16
C CYS A 238 13.03 16.05 8.12
N ARG A 239 13.50 16.83 7.13
CA ARG A 239 12.70 17.51 6.10
C ARG A 239 12.88 16.88 4.72
N GLY A 240 14.06 16.29 4.47
CA GLY A 240 14.34 15.46 3.31
C GLY A 240 13.75 14.04 3.44
N GLU A 241 13.91 13.21 2.39
CA GLU A 241 13.69 11.76 2.53
C GLU A 241 14.80 11.14 3.38
N VAL A 242 16.06 11.54 3.17
CA VAL A 242 17.22 11.18 4.01
C VAL A 242 18.08 12.43 4.26
N GLU A 243 18.51 12.63 5.50
CA GLU A 243 19.48 13.65 5.91
C GLU A 243 20.61 13.02 6.74
N PRO A 244 21.84 13.59 6.78
CA PRO A 244 22.90 13.15 7.67
C PRO A 244 22.50 13.30 9.15
N LEU A 245 22.87 12.34 9.99
CA LEU A 245 22.59 12.35 11.42
C LEU A 245 23.86 12.68 12.21
N GLY A 246 23.81 13.77 12.98
CA GLY A 246 24.86 14.12 13.93
C GLY A 246 24.78 13.30 15.22
N ARG A 247 25.75 13.49 16.11
CA ARG A 247 25.78 12.86 17.46
C ARG A 247 24.52 13.19 18.30
N LEU A 248 23.86 14.31 18.01
CA LEU A 248 22.53 14.66 18.51
C LEU A 248 21.64 14.95 17.30
N LEU A 249 20.37 14.58 17.41
CA LEU A 249 19.33 14.98 16.48
C LEU A 249 18.94 16.41 16.81
N SER A 250 19.17 17.36 15.89
CA SER A 250 18.97 18.80 16.14
C SER A 250 17.83 19.37 15.29
N CYS A 251 16.90 20.06 15.94
CA CYS A 251 15.76 20.71 15.27
C CYS A 251 16.24 21.88 14.39
N PRO A 252 15.95 21.88 13.07
CA PRO A 252 16.43 22.89 12.14
C PRO A 252 15.85 24.29 12.35
N TYR A 253 14.84 24.47 13.22
CA TYR A 253 14.19 25.77 13.47
C TYR A 253 14.86 26.55 14.62
N HIS A 254 15.13 25.91 15.77
CA HIS A 254 15.68 26.59 16.97
C HIS A 254 16.87 25.86 17.60
N ALA A 255 17.45 24.86 16.92
CA ALA A 255 18.58 24.05 17.37
C ALA A 255 18.38 23.32 18.72
N TRP A 256 17.14 23.10 19.16
CA TRP A 256 16.85 22.15 20.23
C TRP A 256 17.38 20.77 19.84
N ALA A 257 18.24 20.19 20.68
CA ALA A 257 19.01 18.99 20.36
C ALA A 257 18.66 17.84 21.31
N TYR A 258 18.44 16.67 20.72
CA TYR A 258 17.96 15.46 21.36
C TYR A 258 19.01 14.36 21.25
N ALA A 259 19.12 13.52 22.29
CA ALA A 259 19.93 12.31 22.21
C ALA A 259 19.28 11.30 21.26
N VAL A 260 20.09 10.70 20.39
CA VAL A 260 19.61 9.79 19.33
C VAL A 260 19.07 8.48 19.91
N GLN A 261 19.62 8.03 21.04
CA GLN A 261 19.34 6.74 21.65
C GLN A 261 17.99 6.68 22.39
N ASP A 262 17.65 7.74 23.14
CA ASP A 262 16.50 7.80 24.05
C ASP A 262 15.50 8.93 23.71
N GLY A 263 15.80 9.77 22.71
CA GLY A 263 14.99 10.92 22.32
C GLY A 263 15.02 12.09 23.32
N ARG A 264 15.73 11.96 24.45
CA ARG A 264 15.69 12.93 25.55
C ARG A 264 16.27 14.27 25.11
N LEU A 265 15.65 15.36 25.57
CA LEU A 265 16.16 16.72 25.33
C LEU A 265 17.52 16.90 26.03
N VAL A 266 18.55 17.26 25.25
CA VAL A 266 19.93 17.49 25.73
C VAL A 266 20.28 18.97 25.75
N SER A 267 19.71 19.79 24.86
CA SER A 267 19.96 21.23 24.83
C SER A 267 18.80 22.01 24.21
N THR A 268 18.49 23.17 24.80
CA THR A 268 17.58 24.20 24.25
C THR A 268 18.31 25.21 23.34
N ALA A 269 19.61 25.01 23.12
CA ALA A 269 20.54 25.87 22.38
C ALA A 269 20.53 27.35 22.81
N PHE A 270 19.76 28.18 22.12
CA PHE A 270 19.72 29.63 22.35
C PHE A 270 18.68 30.04 23.39
N ALA A 271 17.68 29.19 23.67
CA ALA A 271 16.61 29.51 24.61
C ALA A 271 17.09 29.32 26.05
N LYS A 272 16.82 30.34 26.88
CA LYS A 272 17.08 30.34 28.32
C LYS A 272 15.77 29.97 29.04
N PRO A 273 15.59 28.72 29.48
CA PRO A 273 14.42 28.33 30.25
C PRO A 273 14.37 29.05 31.61
N THR A 274 13.16 29.20 32.13
CA THR A 274 12.85 29.56 33.52
C THR A 274 12.75 28.29 34.39
N ASP A 275 12.71 28.45 35.71
CA ASP A 275 12.80 27.34 36.68
C ASP A 275 11.61 26.36 36.64
N ASP A 276 10.51 26.74 35.99
CA ASP A 276 9.32 25.90 35.73
C ASP A 276 9.46 24.98 34.50
N PHE A 277 10.48 25.17 33.67
CA PHE A 277 10.72 24.31 32.51
C PHE A 277 11.42 23.01 32.91
N LEU A 278 10.75 21.88 32.69
CA LEU A 278 11.25 20.54 33.03
C LEU A 278 11.74 19.79 31.77
N PRO A 279 13.06 19.72 31.47
CA PRO A 279 13.54 19.16 30.20
C PRO A 279 13.15 17.71 29.92
N GLY A 280 12.87 16.93 30.98
CA GLY A 280 12.41 15.54 30.88
C GLY A 280 11.05 15.39 30.18
N GLU A 281 10.15 16.37 30.34
CA GLU A 281 8.80 16.33 29.73
C GLU A 281 8.82 16.61 28.22
N HIS A 282 9.95 17.14 27.72
CA HIS A 282 10.16 17.56 26.34
C HIS A 282 11.03 16.61 25.50
N GLY A 283 11.30 15.39 25.95
CA GLY A 283 11.92 14.34 25.11
C GLY A 283 11.05 13.97 23.90
N LEU A 284 11.67 13.57 22.78
CA LEU A 284 10.96 13.10 21.59
C LEU A 284 10.06 11.90 21.94
N LEU A 285 8.89 11.83 21.29
CA LEU A 285 7.99 10.68 21.43
C LEU A 285 8.54 9.53 20.57
N PRO A 286 8.93 8.39 21.16
CA PRO A 286 9.48 7.25 20.42
C PRO A 286 8.39 6.48 19.67
N LEU A 287 8.82 5.62 18.74
CA LEU A 287 8.00 4.55 18.19
C LEU A 287 8.58 3.19 18.59
N ALA A 288 7.72 2.20 18.76
CA ALA A 288 8.14 0.82 18.89
C ALA A 288 8.85 0.36 17.60
N LEU A 289 9.99 -0.30 17.74
CA LEU A 289 10.85 -0.70 16.63
C LEU A 289 11.19 -2.19 16.73
N LYS A 290 11.08 -2.90 15.61
CA LYS A 290 11.43 -4.32 15.49
C LYS A 290 12.17 -4.56 14.17
N VAL A 291 13.13 -5.48 14.18
CA VAL A 291 13.77 -5.99 12.96
C VAL A 291 13.38 -7.45 12.81
N TRP A 292 12.88 -7.81 11.63
CA TRP A 292 12.55 -9.19 11.24
C TRP A 292 13.08 -9.46 9.84
N ALA A 293 13.79 -10.56 9.64
CA ALA A 293 14.36 -10.96 8.34
C ALA A 293 15.16 -9.86 7.60
N GLY A 294 15.78 -8.93 8.35
CA GLY A 294 16.50 -7.76 7.81
C GLY A 294 15.62 -6.57 7.36
N PHE A 295 14.30 -6.63 7.55
CA PHE A 295 13.37 -5.51 7.40
C PHE A 295 13.21 -4.76 8.73
N VAL A 296 13.02 -3.45 8.67
CA VAL A 296 12.64 -2.61 9.81
C VAL A 296 11.12 -2.42 9.80
N LEU A 297 10.49 -2.71 10.94
CA LEU A 297 9.08 -2.48 11.20
C LEU A 297 8.92 -1.51 12.38
N LEU A 298 7.94 -0.61 12.28
CA LEU A 298 7.62 0.39 13.30
C LEU A 298 6.14 0.33 13.70
N SER A 299 5.83 0.70 14.94
CA SER A 299 4.47 0.98 15.40
C SER A 299 4.48 2.22 16.32
N ALA A 300 3.38 2.97 16.35
CA ALA A 300 3.17 4.12 17.23
C ALA A 300 2.32 3.80 18.47
N ALA A 301 2.01 2.52 18.72
CA ALA A 301 1.46 2.06 20.00
C ALA A 301 2.59 1.84 21.02
N ASP A 302 2.37 2.25 22.28
CA ASP A 302 3.28 2.00 23.40
C ASP A 302 3.44 0.49 23.70
N THR A 303 2.39 -0.29 23.45
CA THR A 303 2.38 -1.75 23.52
C THR A 303 1.75 -2.28 22.22
N PRO A 304 2.55 -2.44 21.15
CA PRO A 304 2.03 -2.98 19.89
C PRO A 304 1.67 -4.47 20.05
N PRO A 305 0.72 -4.98 19.25
CA PRO A 305 0.44 -6.42 19.17
C PRO A 305 1.63 -7.16 18.54
N ASP A 306 1.53 -8.48 18.44
CA ASP A 306 2.43 -9.24 17.56
C ASP A 306 2.26 -8.85 16.08
N ILE A 307 3.21 -9.25 15.24
CA ILE A 307 3.11 -9.01 13.79
C ILE A 307 1.97 -9.86 13.24
N CYS A 308 0.93 -9.22 12.71
CA CYS A 308 -0.15 -9.90 12.00
C CYS A 308 0.43 -10.53 10.72
N SER A 309 0.47 -11.87 10.68
CA SER A 309 1.09 -12.68 9.63
C SER A 309 0.19 -13.86 9.27
N ASP A 310 0.04 -14.15 7.98
CA ASP A 310 -0.76 -15.29 7.48
C ASP A 310 -0.12 -16.65 7.78
N VAL A 311 1.21 -16.71 7.76
CA VAL A 311 2.03 -17.88 8.10
C VAL A 311 3.02 -17.55 9.24
N PRO A 312 3.65 -18.56 9.89
CA PRO A 312 4.68 -18.30 10.90
C PRO A 312 5.83 -17.44 10.36
N LEU A 313 6.31 -16.50 11.18
CA LEU A 313 7.42 -15.60 10.81
C LEU A 313 8.74 -16.34 10.50
N THR A 314 8.86 -17.59 10.94
CA THR A 314 9.98 -18.52 10.68
C THR A 314 9.92 -19.19 9.30
N THR A 315 8.84 -19.01 8.53
CA THR A 315 8.72 -19.54 7.15
C THR A 315 9.86 -19.07 6.23
N LEU A 316 10.57 -17.99 6.56
CA LEU A 316 11.71 -17.48 5.77
C LEU A 316 13.09 -17.84 6.33
N ASP A 317 13.20 -18.64 7.40
CA ASP A 317 14.48 -18.93 8.07
C ASP A 317 15.49 -19.69 7.19
N ASN A 318 15.00 -20.46 6.20
CA ASN A 318 15.84 -21.18 5.22
C ASN A 318 16.39 -20.28 4.09
N TRP A 319 15.89 -19.04 3.97
CA TRP A 319 16.42 -18.04 3.06
C TRP A 319 17.50 -17.20 3.74
N PRO A 320 18.55 -16.74 3.04
CA PRO A 320 19.63 -15.95 3.62
C PRO A 320 19.22 -14.47 3.82
N MET A 321 18.06 -14.25 4.43
CA MET A 321 17.30 -12.99 4.44
C MET A 321 18.09 -11.79 4.94
N GLU A 322 18.95 -11.95 5.94
CA GLU A 322 19.81 -10.87 6.43
C GLU A 322 20.97 -10.54 5.48
N HIS A 323 21.43 -11.50 4.68
CA HIS A 323 22.55 -11.32 3.76
C HIS A 323 22.14 -10.63 2.45
N LEU A 324 20.90 -10.79 1.99
CA LEU A 324 20.40 -10.19 0.74
C LEU A 324 20.50 -8.64 0.72
N VAL A 325 20.72 -8.08 -0.47
CA VAL A 325 20.83 -6.65 -0.76
C VAL A 325 19.89 -6.24 -1.89
N THR A 326 19.39 -5.00 -1.85
CA THR A 326 18.43 -4.46 -2.82
C THR A 326 19.08 -4.22 -4.17
N GLY A 327 18.66 -5.00 -5.17
CA GLY A 327 19.17 -4.90 -6.56
C GLY A 327 18.25 -4.12 -7.49
N HIS A 328 16.93 -4.18 -7.29
CA HIS A 328 15.95 -3.37 -8.04
C HIS A 328 14.88 -2.79 -7.11
N ARG A 329 14.36 -1.62 -7.45
CA ARG A 329 13.23 -0.98 -6.77
C ARG A 329 12.29 -0.36 -7.80
N HIS A 330 11.00 -0.58 -7.62
CA HIS A 330 9.91 0.04 -8.35
C HIS A 330 8.98 0.73 -7.36
N SER A 331 8.43 1.88 -7.74
CA SER A 331 7.37 2.53 -6.97
C SER A 331 6.43 3.25 -7.91
N VAL A 332 5.15 3.22 -7.56
CA VAL A 332 4.03 3.80 -8.29
C VAL A 332 3.02 4.33 -7.26
N GLU A 333 2.31 5.40 -7.62
CA GLU A 333 1.13 5.82 -6.86
C GLU A 333 -0.11 5.39 -7.64
N LEU A 334 -0.96 4.61 -6.97
CA LEU A 334 -2.18 4.00 -7.49
C LEU A 334 -3.37 4.90 -7.14
N ALA A 335 -4.27 5.14 -8.09
CA ALA A 335 -5.56 5.81 -7.86
C ALA A 335 -6.60 4.83 -7.27
N CYS A 336 -6.26 4.16 -6.17
CA CYS A 336 -7.15 3.28 -5.41
C CYS A 336 -6.94 3.37 -3.89
N ASN A 337 -7.99 3.06 -3.12
CA ASN A 337 -7.91 2.86 -1.67
C ASN A 337 -6.99 1.66 -1.36
N TRP A 338 -6.24 1.75 -0.26
CA TRP A 338 -5.25 0.73 0.12
C TRP A 338 -5.85 -0.68 0.28
N LYS A 339 -7.14 -0.78 0.63
CA LYS A 339 -7.87 -2.04 0.70
C LYS A 339 -8.11 -2.67 -0.66
N VAL A 340 -8.36 -1.89 -1.71
CA VAL A 340 -8.68 -2.45 -3.05
C VAL A 340 -7.50 -3.23 -3.64
N PHE A 341 -6.28 -2.74 -3.41
CA PHE A 341 -5.08 -3.49 -3.81
C PHE A 341 -4.85 -4.73 -2.93
N TRP A 342 -5.12 -4.66 -1.63
CA TRP A 342 -5.08 -5.83 -0.76
C TRP A 342 -6.10 -6.90 -1.17
N GLU A 343 -7.31 -6.47 -1.53
CA GLU A 343 -8.40 -7.34 -1.94
C GLU A 343 -8.04 -8.04 -3.26
N ASN A 344 -7.56 -7.31 -4.27
CA ASN A 344 -6.99 -7.86 -5.51
C ASN A 344 -5.83 -8.84 -5.24
N TYR A 345 -4.97 -8.59 -4.25
CA TYR A 345 -3.88 -9.50 -3.90
C TYR A 345 -4.37 -10.78 -3.18
N SER A 346 -5.51 -10.72 -2.50
CA SER A 346 -6.03 -11.79 -1.63
C SER A 346 -6.98 -12.78 -2.35
N GLU A 347 -6.95 -12.85 -3.68
CA GLU A 347 -7.62 -13.90 -4.45
C GLU A 347 -6.89 -14.16 -5.77
N CYS A 348 -7.28 -15.23 -6.47
CA CYS A 348 -6.84 -15.46 -7.86
C CYS A 348 -8.00 -15.82 -8.79
N LEU A 349 -9.21 -15.44 -8.43
CA LEU A 349 -10.42 -15.53 -9.24
C LEU A 349 -10.32 -14.64 -10.50
N HIS A 350 -9.64 -13.49 -10.40
CA HIS A 350 -9.31 -12.64 -11.57
C HIS A 350 -8.17 -13.20 -12.44
N CYS A 351 -7.28 -14.03 -11.89
CA CYS A 351 -6.01 -14.42 -12.52
C CYS A 351 -6.14 -15.04 -13.93
N PRO A 352 -7.15 -15.89 -14.24
CA PRO A 352 -7.36 -16.42 -15.59
C PRO A 352 -7.74 -15.35 -16.62
N GLY A 353 -8.29 -14.21 -16.17
CA GLY A 353 -8.81 -13.15 -17.02
C GLY A 353 -7.81 -12.04 -17.35
N ILE A 354 -6.94 -11.66 -16.41
CA ILE A 354 -6.03 -10.50 -16.56
C ILE A 354 -4.52 -10.81 -16.50
N HIS A 355 -4.11 -12.00 -16.03
CA HIS A 355 -2.68 -12.36 -15.93
C HIS A 355 -2.31 -13.56 -16.81
N PRO A 356 -2.22 -13.42 -18.15
CA PRO A 356 -1.87 -14.53 -19.03
C PRO A 356 -0.45 -15.07 -18.76
N GLU A 357 0.52 -14.22 -18.40
CA GLU A 357 1.88 -14.64 -18.07
C GLU A 357 1.94 -15.42 -16.75
N LEU A 358 1.25 -14.94 -15.72
CA LEU A 358 1.22 -15.57 -14.39
C LEU A 358 0.42 -16.87 -14.41
N SER A 359 -0.74 -16.88 -15.08
CA SER A 359 -1.54 -18.09 -15.30
C SER A 359 -0.89 -19.09 -16.26
N ASP A 360 0.26 -18.78 -16.87
CA ASP A 360 1.13 -19.77 -17.51
C ASP A 360 2.27 -20.23 -16.62
N LEU A 361 2.91 -19.34 -15.86
CA LEU A 361 3.93 -19.74 -14.90
C LEU A 361 3.37 -20.61 -13.75
N VAL A 362 2.19 -20.28 -13.22
CA VAL A 362 1.57 -20.86 -12.02
C VAL A 362 0.24 -21.53 -12.38
N PRO A 363 0.20 -22.86 -12.67
CA PRO A 363 -0.95 -23.49 -13.30
C PRO A 363 -2.24 -23.53 -12.47
N VAL A 364 -2.15 -23.40 -11.14
CA VAL A 364 -3.34 -23.36 -10.24
C VAL A 364 -4.10 -22.03 -10.39
N TYR A 365 -3.42 -20.92 -10.61
CA TYR A 365 -4.04 -19.60 -10.79
C TYR A 365 -4.92 -19.54 -12.05
N ARG A 366 -4.57 -20.29 -13.11
CA ARG A 366 -5.42 -20.49 -14.31
C ARG A 366 -6.79 -21.12 -14.00
N LYS A 367 -6.95 -21.75 -12.83
CA LYS A 367 -8.21 -22.37 -12.39
C LYS A 367 -9.12 -21.40 -11.61
N GLY A 368 -8.66 -20.17 -11.33
CA GLY A 368 -9.39 -19.21 -10.49
C GLY A 368 -9.16 -19.40 -8.98
N LEU A 369 -8.07 -20.08 -8.58
CA LEU A 369 -7.80 -20.55 -7.23
C LEU A 369 -6.38 -20.16 -6.80
N MET A 370 -6.14 -19.87 -5.52
CA MET A 370 -4.79 -19.61 -5.00
C MET A 370 -4.00 -20.91 -4.71
N ALA A 371 -4.68 -21.95 -4.24
CA ALA A 371 -4.09 -23.21 -3.80
C ALA A 371 -5.01 -24.42 -4.04
N ALA A 372 -4.41 -25.62 -4.03
CA ALA A 372 -5.13 -26.88 -4.28
C ALA A 372 -6.35 -27.14 -3.36
N PRO A 373 -6.36 -26.77 -2.05
CA PRO A 373 -7.51 -27.01 -1.16
C PRO A 373 -8.81 -26.28 -1.55
N GLU A 374 -8.77 -25.29 -2.44
CA GLU A 374 -9.96 -24.60 -2.96
C GLU A 374 -10.66 -25.37 -4.10
N ALA A 375 -9.99 -26.37 -4.68
CA ALA A 375 -10.54 -27.14 -5.78
C ALA A 375 -11.69 -28.06 -5.30
N LEU A 376 -12.79 -28.08 -6.06
CA LEU A 376 -13.92 -28.95 -5.79
C LEU A 376 -13.50 -30.42 -5.88
N GLY A 377 -13.80 -31.22 -4.85
CA GLY A 377 -13.39 -32.61 -4.77
C GLY A 377 -11.91 -32.85 -4.42
N TRP A 378 -11.17 -31.82 -3.99
CA TRP A 378 -9.86 -32.00 -3.37
C TRP A 378 -9.96 -32.81 -2.07
N THR A 379 -8.88 -33.53 -1.71
CA THR A 379 -8.73 -34.23 -0.43
C THR A 379 -7.29 -34.04 0.09
N PRO A 380 -7.02 -34.22 1.41
CA PRO A 380 -5.67 -34.11 1.95
C PRO A 380 -4.66 -35.11 1.34
N ASP A 381 -5.13 -36.28 0.91
CA ASP A 381 -4.34 -37.30 0.23
C ASP A 381 -4.21 -37.06 -1.29
N ALA A 382 -4.79 -35.98 -1.83
CA ALA A 382 -4.65 -35.64 -3.24
C ALA A 382 -3.20 -35.28 -3.55
N ARG A 383 -2.69 -35.78 -4.68
CA ARG A 383 -1.33 -35.52 -5.13
C ARG A 383 -1.10 -34.01 -5.27
N GLU A 384 -0.12 -33.49 -4.54
CA GLU A 384 0.37 -32.12 -4.65
C GLU A 384 0.74 -31.81 -6.11
N GLU A 385 0.04 -30.85 -6.73
CA GLU A 385 0.35 -30.37 -8.07
C GLU A 385 1.63 -29.50 -8.04
N ALA A 386 2.40 -29.50 -9.12
CA ALA A 386 3.56 -28.61 -9.21
C ALA A 386 3.10 -27.15 -9.20
N HIS A 387 3.67 -26.34 -8.29
CA HIS A 387 3.33 -24.92 -8.15
C HIS A 387 3.68 -24.13 -9.41
N LEU A 388 4.78 -24.50 -10.09
CA LEU A 388 5.22 -23.90 -11.35
C LEU A 388 5.00 -24.85 -12.52
N LYS A 389 4.88 -24.30 -13.74
CA LYS A 389 4.83 -25.09 -14.97
C LYS A 389 6.10 -25.95 -15.15
N PRO A 390 6.01 -27.10 -15.86
CA PRO A 390 7.18 -27.96 -16.10
C PRO A 390 8.34 -27.21 -16.76
N GLY A 391 9.53 -27.32 -16.17
CA GLY A 391 10.73 -26.60 -16.65
C GLY A 391 10.85 -25.16 -16.15
N SER A 392 10.15 -24.79 -15.08
CA SER A 392 10.34 -23.51 -14.38
C SER A 392 10.56 -23.74 -12.89
N ASP A 393 11.59 -23.10 -12.33
CA ASP A 393 11.98 -23.18 -10.91
C ASP A 393 11.88 -21.81 -10.19
N SER A 394 11.74 -20.70 -10.94
CA SER A 394 11.67 -19.34 -10.38
C SER A 394 10.74 -18.41 -11.18
N TRP A 395 10.36 -17.27 -10.60
CA TRP A 395 9.42 -16.30 -11.19
C TRP A 395 10.10 -15.26 -12.09
N THR A 396 10.78 -15.75 -13.13
CA THR A 396 11.43 -14.94 -14.17
C THR A 396 10.72 -15.07 -15.51
N LEU A 397 11.02 -14.20 -16.48
CA LEU A 397 10.43 -14.27 -17.84
C LEU A 397 10.72 -15.61 -18.54
N THR A 398 11.80 -16.30 -18.18
CA THR A 398 12.18 -17.62 -18.70
C THR A 398 11.72 -18.78 -17.81
N GLY A 399 11.22 -18.51 -16.61
CA GLY A 399 10.97 -19.50 -15.55
C GLY A 399 12.23 -20.05 -14.87
N THR A 400 13.42 -19.70 -15.34
CA THR A 400 14.70 -20.22 -14.81
C THR A 400 15.25 -19.29 -13.71
N PRO A 401 15.97 -19.83 -12.70
CA PRO A 401 16.68 -19.00 -11.72
C PRO A 401 17.63 -17.99 -12.37
N CYS A 402 17.60 -16.75 -11.91
CA CYS A 402 18.56 -15.71 -12.27
C CYS A 402 19.87 -15.86 -11.48
N GLY A 403 19.80 -16.34 -10.24
CA GLY A 403 20.94 -16.57 -9.33
C GLY A 403 21.26 -18.04 -9.11
N PRO A 404 22.35 -18.36 -8.38
CA PRO A 404 22.49 -19.65 -7.72
C PRO A 404 21.32 -19.84 -6.74
N VAL A 405 20.71 -21.03 -6.74
CA VAL A 405 19.63 -21.36 -5.80
C VAL A 405 20.16 -21.33 -4.37
N PHE A 406 19.45 -20.66 -3.45
CA PHE A 406 19.87 -20.50 -2.06
C PHE A 406 20.16 -21.84 -1.37
N ALA A 407 21.26 -21.90 -0.61
CA ALA A 407 21.76 -23.16 -0.05
C ALA A 407 20.87 -23.74 1.06
N GLY A 408 20.21 -22.89 1.87
CA GLY A 408 19.41 -23.32 3.02
C GLY A 408 18.09 -24.02 2.67
N LEU A 409 17.55 -23.82 1.46
CA LEU A 409 16.23 -24.31 1.08
C LEU A 409 16.15 -25.84 1.12
N SER A 410 15.10 -26.37 1.73
CA SER A 410 14.73 -27.78 1.69
C SER A 410 14.28 -28.21 0.29
N ALA A 411 14.13 -29.52 0.10
CA ALA A 411 13.57 -30.07 -1.13
C ALA A 411 12.13 -29.60 -1.41
N LYS A 412 11.32 -29.34 -0.37
CA LYS A 412 9.94 -28.86 -0.56
C LYS A 412 9.90 -27.40 -1.00
N GLU A 413 10.69 -26.52 -0.38
CA GLU A 413 10.73 -25.10 -0.75
C GLU A 413 11.26 -24.91 -2.18
N ARG A 414 12.25 -25.72 -2.60
CA ARG A 414 12.72 -25.77 -3.99
C ARG A 414 11.62 -26.22 -4.95
N ALA A 415 10.88 -27.28 -4.62
CA ALA A 415 9.78 -27.80 -5.45
C ALA A 415 8.56 -26.86 -5.52
N ALA A 416 8.33 -26.04 -4.49
CA ALA A 416 7.32 -24.99 -4.49
C ALA A 416 7.73 -23.78 -5.36
N GLY A 417 9.03 -23.56 -5.60
CA GLY A 417 9.58 -22.46 -6.40
C GLY A 417 9.47 -21.07 -5.75
N HIS A 418 8.62 -20.93 -4.73
CA HIS A 418 8.35 -19.69 -4.02
C HIS A 418 7.66 -19.94 -2.67
N SER A 419 7.64 -18.94 -1.80
CA SER A 419 6.83 -18.91 -0.58
C SER A 419 6.40 -17.47 -0.26
N PHE A 420 5.16 -17.29 0.17
CA PHE A 420 4.58 -16.00 0.57
C PHE A 420 4.60 -15.83 2.09
N VAL A 421 4.73 -14.58 2.55
CA VAL A 421 4.41 -14.14 3.90
C VAL A 421 3.69 -12.78 3.81
N THR A 422 2.42 -12.73 4.21
CA THR A 422 1.57 -11.55 4.16
C THR A 422 1.51 -10.88 5.54
N LEU A 423 1.92 -9.60 5.61
CA LEU A 423 2.05 -8.83 6.84
C LEU A 423 1.09 -7.63 6.86
N TRP A 424 -0.12 -7.85 7.37
CA TRP A 424 -1.14 -6.80 7.45
C TRP A 424 -0.74 -5.73 8.48
N PRO A 425 -1.03 -4.43 8.21
CA PRO A 425 -1.71 -3.88 7.03
C PRO A 425 -0.77 -3.47 5.88
N SER A 426 0.55 -3.72 5.98
CA SER A 426 1.55 -2.86 5.31
C SER A 426 2.39 -3.50 4.21
N ALA A 427 2.59 -4.82 4.20
CA ALA A 427 3.54 -5.45 3.27
C ALA A 427 3.27 -6.94 3.01
N TYR A 428 3.81 -7.46 1.92
CA TYR A 428 3.98 -8.90 1.72
C TYR A 428 5.36 -9.21 1.15
N VAL A 429 5.89 -10.39 1.48
CA VAL A 429 7.18 -10.90 1.03
C VAL A 429 6.95 -12.16 0.20
N VAL A 430 7.60 -12.25 -0.96
CA VAL A 430 7.59 -13.42 -1.84
C VAL A 430 9.03 -13.87 -2.02
N ALA A 431 9.37 -14.98 -1.37
CA ALA A 431 10.72 -15.53 -1.36
C ALA A 431 10.81 -16.65 -2.40
N HIS A 432 11.57 -16.41 -3.48
CA HIS A 432 11.80 -17.38 -4.55
C HIS A 432 13.09 -18.17 -4.29
N VAL A 433 13.39 -19.14 -5.14
CA VAL A 433 14.53 -20.06 -4.92
C VAL A 433 15.91 -19.36 -4.96
N ASP A 434 16.00 -18.19 -5.58
CA ASP A 434 17.26 -17.51 -5.94
C ASP A 434 17.24 -15.97 -5.76
N TYR A 435 16.07 -15.38 -5.53
CA TYR A 435 15.89 -13.98 -5.13
C TYR A 435 14.65 -13.82 -4.24
N VAL A 436 14.49 -12.67 -3.58
CA VAL A 436 13.31 -12.35 -2.76
C VAL A 436 12.72 -11.01 -3.19
N ARG A 437 11.39 -10.91 -3.24
CA ARG A 437 10.65 -9.65 -3.48
C ARG A 437 9.91 -9.26 -2.21
N ALA A 438 9.91 -8.00 -1.82
CA ALA A 438 8.88 -7.45 -0.94
C ALA A 438 8.08 -6.39 -1.66
N VAL A 439 6.80 -6.27 -1.31
CA VAL A 439 5.90 -5.20 -1.74
C VAL A 439 5.33 -4.54 -0.51
N ARG A 440 5.28 -3.21 -0.50
CA ARG A 440 4.83 -2.38 0.61
C ARG A 440 3.76 -1.42 0.13
N LEU A 441 2.65 -1.32 0.86
CA LEU A 441 1.53 -0.44 0.56
C LEU A 441 1.51 0.69 1.59
N ILE A 442 1.63 1.92 1.11
CA ILE A 442 1.64 3.14 1.93
C ILE A 442 0.38 3.94 1.56
N PRO A 443 -0.65 3.97 2.41
CA PRO A 443 -1.83 4.80 2.18
C PRO A 443 -1.46 6.29 2.15
N VAL A 444 -1.99 7.03 1.16
CA VAL A 444 -1.68 8.45 0.95
C VAL A 444 -2.93 9.31 1.14
N ALA A 445 -4.09 8.85 0.67
CA ALA A 445 -5.41 9.46 0.83
C ALA A 445 -6.50 8.36 0.69
N PRO A 446 -7.80 8.65 0.91
CA PRO A 446 -8.86 7.66 0.78
C PRO A 446 -8.87 6.91 -0.55
N GLU A 447 -8.52 7.57 -1.65
CA GLU A 447 -8.49 6.98 -3.00
C GLU A 447 -7.08 6.92 -3.61
N ARG A 448 -6.01 7.00 -2.78
CA ARG A 448 -4.61 7.00 -3.26
C ARG A 448 -3.70 6.18 -2.37
N THR A 449 -2.96 5.25 -2.98
CA THR A 449 -2.03 4.35 -2.30
C THR A 449 -0.71 4.30 -3.04
N ARG A 450 0.42 4.50 -2.35
CA ARG A 450 1.75 4.33 -2.95
C ARG A 450 2.25 2.92 -2.71
N LEU A 451 2.48 2.20 -3.80
CA LEU A 451 3.13 0.89 -3.81
C LEU A 451 4.64 1.07 -3.95
N ILE A 452 5.40 0.27 -3.20
CA ILE A 452 6.85 0.12 -3.35
C ILE A 452 7.16 -1.37 -3.43
N ALA A 453 7.70 -1.81 -4.57
CA ALA A 453 8.21 -3.17 -4.76
C ALA A 453 9.75 -3.14 -4.81
N GLU A 454 10.40 -4.02 -4.07
CA GLU A 454 11.85 -4.07 -3.89
C GLU A 454 12.33 -5.53 -4.02
N TRP A 455 13.38 -5.75 -4.82
CA TRP A 455 13.94 -7.07 -5.12
C TRP A 455 15.33 -7.20 -4.51
N TYR A 456 15.53 -8.29 -3.76
CA TYR A 456 16.71 -8.56 -2.96
C TYR A 456 17.43 -9.82 -3.43
N PHE A 457 18.74 -9.71 -3.57
CA PHE A 457 19.61 -10.72 -4.16
C PHE A 457 20.83 -10.96 -3.27
N ALA A 458 21.47 -12.12 -3.42
CA ALA A 458 22.79 -12.33 -2.84
C ALA A 458 23.80 -11.35 -3.50
N PRO A 459 24.72 -10.71 -2.74
CA PRO A 459 25.69 -9.76 -3.31
C PRO A 459 26.51 -10.34 -4.48
N GLU A 460 26.86 -11.62 -4.39
CA GLU A 460 27.56 -12.37 -5.44
C GLU A 460 26.73 -12.58 -6.71
N THR A 461 25.40 -12.60 -6.62
CA THR A 461 24.51 -12.63 -7.80
C THR A 461 24.54 -11.29 -8.53
N LEU A 462 24.47 -10.16 -7.80
CA LEU A 462 24.58 -8.81 -8.38
C LEU A 462 25.96 -8.52 -8.96
N ALA A 463 27.00 -9.17 -8.45
CA ALA A 463 28.38 -9.01 -8.93
C ALA A 463 28.70 -9.80 -10.23
N ARG A 464 27.75 -10.58 -10.77
CA ARG A 464 27.97 -11.38 -11.98
C ARG A 464 28.01 -10.49 -13.24
N PRO A 465 29.02 -10.64 -14.12
CA PRO A 465 29.07 -9.91 -15.39
C PRO A 465 27.79 -10.12 -16.22
N GLY A 466 27.16 -9.01 -16.62
CA GLY A 466 25.93 -9.03 -17.43
C GLY A 466 24.64 -9.33 -16.67
N PHE A 467 24.64 -9.38 -15.33
CA PHE A 467 23.41 -9.50 -14.55
C PHE A 467 22.67 -8.15 -14.45
N ASP A 468 21.39 -8.12 -14.80
CA ASP A 468 20.49 -6.99 -14.52
C ASP A 468 19.31 -7.41 -13.63
N ALA A 469 19.20 -6.76 -12.47
CA ALA A 469 18.08 -6.96 -11.54
C ALA A 469 16.74 -6.45 -12.10
N ALA A 470 16.75 -5.53 -13.07
CA ALA A 470 15.55 -5.00 -13.72
C ALA A 470 14.91 -6.01 -14.68
N GLU A 471 15.68 -6.90 -15.31
CA GLU A 471 15.19 -8.02 -16.11
C GLU A 471 14.47 -9.06 -15.24
N VAL A 472 15.05 -9.40 -14.08
CA VAL A 472 14.40 -10.28 -13.08
C VAL A 472 13.09 -9.66 -12.58
N ALA A 473 13.10 -8.35 -12.31
CA ALA A 473 11.92 -7.62 -11.89
C ALA A 473 10.85 -7.51 -12.99
N ALA A 474 11.18 -7.69 -14.27
CA ALA A 474 10.28 -7.44 -15.39
C ALA A 474 9.00 -8.30 -15.35
N PHE A 475 9.13 -9.61 -15.08
CA PHE A 475 7.97 -10.51 -14.95
C PHE A 475 6.98 -10.03 -13.89
N ALA A 476 7.47 -9.77 -12.67
CA ALA A 476 6.65 -9.29 -11.57
C ALA A 476 6.09 -7.87 -11.80
N LYS A 477 6.75 -7.04 -12.63
CA LYS A 477 6.25 -5.71 -13.02
C LYS A 477 5.14 -5.75 -14.07
N ILE A 478 5.03 -6.82 -14.86
CA ILE A 478 3.86 -7.06 -15.75
C ILE A 478 2.63 -7.32 -14.90
N VAL A 479 2.73 -8.25 -13.94
CA VAL A 479 1.64 -8.58 -13.00
C VAL A 479 1.19 -7.35 -12.21
N LEU A 480 2.14 -6.63 -11.57
CA LEU A 480 1.82 -5.40 -10.81
C LEU A 480 1.17 -4.29 -11.66
N ALA A 481 1.40 -4.26 -12.98
CA ALA A 481 0.72 -3.32 -13.87
C ALA A 481 -0.72 -3.76 -14.20
N GLN A 482 -0.94 -5.06 -14.39
CA GLN A 482 -2.27 -5.66 -14.54
C GLN A 482 -3.10 -5.47 -13.24
N ASP A 483 -2.50 -5.70 -12.07
CA ASP A 483 -3.10 -5.41 -10.74
C ASP A 483 -3.48 -3.93 -10.60
N THR A 484 -2.60 -3.03 -11.05
CA THR A 484 -2.83 -1.57 -10.99
C THR A 484 -4.04 -1.18 -11.83
N GLU A 485 -4.14 -1.67 -13.07
CA GLU A 485 -5.28 -1.37 -13.95
C GLU A 485 -6.60 -1.87 -13.36
N ALA A 486 -6.60 -3.10 -12.80
CA ALA A 486 -7.76 -3.70 -12.15
C ALA A 486 -8.18 -2.93 -10.88
N ALA A 487 -7.25 -2.65 -9.97
CA ALA A 487 -7.53 -1.96 -8.71
C ALA A 487 -8.05 -0.52 -8.93
N GLU A 488 -7.48 0.22 -9.87
CA GLU A 488 -8.00 1.55 -10.22
C GLU A 488 -9.34 1.49 -10.97
N MET A 489 -9.58 0.47 -11.81
CA MET A 489 -10.88 0.25 -12.45
C MET A 489 -11.96 0.01 -11.40
N THR A 490 -11.68 -0.83 -10.41
CA THR A 490 -12.58 -1.11 -9.28
C THR A 490 -12.84 0.14 -8.45
N GLN A 491 -11.80 0.93 -8.10
CA GLN A 491 -11.98 2.22 -7.42
C GLN A 491 -12.91 3.15 -8.22
N ARG A 492 -12.64 3.36 -9.52
CA ARG A 492 -13.49 4.19 -10.40
C ARG A 492 -14.94 3.71 -10.42
N GLY A 493 -15.17 2.40 -10.45
CA GLY A 493 -16.52 1.81 -10.37
C GLY A 493 -17.24 2.12 -9.05
N MET A 494 -16.55 2.01 -7.91
CA MET A 494 -17.12 2.27 -6.59
C MET A 494 -17.50 3.75 -6.36
N THR A 495 -16.95 4.70 -7.12
CA THR A 495 -17.38 6.10 -7.06
C THR A 495 -18.86 6.27 -7.42
N SER A 496 -19.47 5.34 -8.18
CA SER A 496 -20.89 5.39 -8.54
C SER A 496 -21.80 5.48 -7.30
N PRO A 497 -22.82 6.35 -7.30
CA PRO A 497 -23.81 6.40 -6.20
C PRO A 497 -24.72 5.17 -6.14
N THR A 498 -24.69 4.28 -7.14
CA THR A 498 -25.42 3.01 -7.14
C THR A 498 -24.63 1.85 -6.53
N PHE A 499 -23.33 2.02 -6.27
CA PHE A 499 -22.55 1.04 -5.52
C PHE A 499 -22.85 1.21 -4.02
N ILE A 500 -23.13 0.10 -3.33
CA ILE A 500 -23.44 0.10 -1.89
C ILE A 500 -22.37 -0.70 -1.13
N GLN A 501 -22.10 -1.92 -1.60
CA GLN A 501 -21.08 -2.85 -1.12
C GLN A 501 -20.84 -3.91 -2.22
N ALA A 502 -19.71 -4.61 -2.16
CA ALA A 502 -19.46 -5.78 -3.01
C ALA A 502 -20.24 -7.01 -2.50
N ARG A 503 -20.35 -8.05 -3.33
CA ARG A 503 -20.83 -9.38 -2.93
C ARG A 503 -19.74 -10.40 -3.21
N LEU A 504 -19.20 -11.03 -2.17
CA LEU A 504 -18.02 -11.87 -2.30
C LEU A 504 -18.37 -13.29 -2.78
N MET A 505 -17.49 -13.90 -3.54
CA MET A 505 -17.57 -15.28 -4.02
C MET A 505 -16.89 -16.27 -3.05
N PRO A 506 -17.18 -17.58 -3.11
CA PRO A 506 -16.59 -18.56 -2.19
C PRO A 506 -15.06 -18.63 -2.22
N GLU A 507 -14.45 -18.34 -3.38
CA GLU A 507 -13.03 -18.21 -3.63
C GLU A 507 -12.38 -17.00 -2.91
N GLU A 508 -13.16 -15.97 -2.56
CA GLU A 508 -12.69 -14.70 -1.98
C GLU A 508 -12.63 -14.75 -0.45
N TYR A 509 -12.19 -15.89 0.10
CA TYR A 509 -12.20 -16.15 1.54
C TYR A 509 -11.15 -15.33 2.32
N GLU A 510 -9.98 -15.07 1.73
CA GLU A 510 -8.98 -14.19 2.33
C GLU A 510 -9.42 -12.72 2.32
N ILE A 511 -10.11 -12.26 1.26
CA ILE A 511 -10.79 -10.95 1.24
C ILE A 511 -11.74 -10.86 2.44
N HIS A 512 -12.59 -11.86 2.64
CA HIS A 512 -13.50 -11.85 3.78
C HIS A 512 -12.74 -11.82 5.12
N ARG A 513 -11.68 -12.63 5.30
CA ARG A 513 -10.84 -12.59 6.52
C ARG A 513 -10.20 -11.22 6.75
N PHE A 514 -9.68 -10.60 5.70
CA PHE A 514 -9.07 -9.26 5.73
C PHE A 514 -10.09 -8.18 6.13
N GLN A 515 -11.28 -8.21 5.53
CA GLN A 515 -12.36 -7.26 5.83
C GLN A 515 -12.90 -7.44 7.26
N GLN A 516 -13.04 -8.67 7.76
CA GLN A 516 -13.38 -8.91 9.17
C GLN A 516 -12.27 -8.42 10.12
N TRP A 517 -11.00 -8.61 9.77
CA TRP A 517 -9.88 -8.07 10.55
C TRP A 517 -9.92 -6.52 10.62
N ILE A 518 -10.11 -5.84 9.49
CA ILE A 518 -10.29 -4.38 9.44
C ILE A 518 -11.41 -3.90 10.38
N LEU A 519 -12.58 -4.53 10.32
CA LEU A 519 -13.71 -4.15 11.16
C LEU A 519 -13.39 -4.31 12.65
N ASN A 520 -12.82 -5.46 13.05
CA ASN A 520 -12.42 -5.72 14.44
C ASN A 520 -11.44 -4.66 14.97
N GLU A 521 -10.44 -4.26 14.16
CA GLU A 521 -9.43 -3.25 14.51
C GLU A 521 -9.95 -1.79 14.41
N MET A 522 -11.11 -1.56 13.79
CA MET A 522 -11.78 -0.26 13.75
C MET A 522 -12.87 -0.10 14.84
N GLU A 523 -13.38 -1.21 15.37
CA GLU A 523 -14.34 -1.24 16.49
C GLU A 523 -13.66 -1.35 17.86
N ASN A 524 -12.47 -1.94 17.95
CA ASN A 524 -11.74 -2.14 19.21
C ASN A 524 -10.40 -1.36 19.23
N PRO A 525 -10.42 -0.01 19.23
CA PRO A 525 -9.23 0.79 19.52
C PRO A 525 -8.85 0.63 20.99
N SER A 526 -7.84 -0.21 21.24
CA SER A 526 -7.24 -0.50 22.56
C SER A 526 -6.61 0.73 23.21
#